data_AF-A0A819PP33-F1
#
_entry.id   AF-A0A819PP33-F1
#
_cell.length_a   1.000
_cell.length_b   1.000
_cell.length_c   1.000
_cell.angle_alpha   90.00
_cell.angle_beta   90.00
_cell.angle_gamma   90.00
#
_symmetry.space_group_name_H-M   'P 1'
#
loop_
_entity.id
_entity.type
_entity.pdbx_description
1 polymer ?
#
loop_
_entity_poly.entity_id
_entity_poly.type
_entity_poly.pdbx_seq_one_letter_code
_entity_poly.pdbx_strand_id
1 'polypeptide(L)'
;MRYFLLFAYSLPCFALFSCVGLSLLKDFEKSTRTHCNVFNFLPSISASIGDCEPQRYIWRLCFALDSVPRYAIAFLQLRRLLNRHHIVLQEIYPLVQITNSAIHILELTFLLLLTYISSNEIKWIHECSFIGFMICSLLHMLLTVLIDYFWPRTINYRVNDQEKLARGKRLKWFLVNIMSFFISLYFYFRHNDYCEPNIYSMYCLFEYFVVLTNIAYHSVVMDEWDQNAGQIQFFY
;
A
#
# COMPACT_ATOMS: atom_id res chain seq x y z
N MET A 1 1.31 22.73 -1.83
CA MET A 1 1.81 21.34 -1.82
C MET A 1 0.86 20.39 -1.10
N ARG A 2 0.47 20.67 0.14
CA ARG A 2 -0.46 19.85 0.94
C ARG A 2 -1.74 19.38 0.24
N TYR A 3 -2.51 20.28 -0.38
CA TYR A 3 -3.76 19.91 -1.07
C TYR A 3 -3.53 18.97 -2.26
N PHE A 4 -2.42 19.13 -2.97
CA PHE A 4 -2.04 18.25 -4.08
C PHE A 4 -1.71 16.83 -3.58
N LEU A 5 -0.98 16.73 -2.46
CA LEU A 5 -0.68 15.43 -1.84
C LEU A 5 -1.96 14.76 -1.34
N LEU A 6 -2.81 15.48 -0.59
CA LEU A 6 -4.10 14.95 -0.11
C LEU A 6 -4.97 14.44 -1.26
N PHE A 7 -5.02 15.18 -2.37
CA PHE A 7 -5.72 14.74 -3.57
C PHE A 7 -5.13 13.44 -4.12
N ALA A 8 -3.80 13.39 -4.34
CA ALA A 8 -3.14 12.21 -4.88
C ALA A 8 -3.41 10.94 -4.05
N TYR A 9 -3.29 11.02 -2.72
CA TYR A 9 -3.53 9.87 -1.84
C TYR A 9 -4.99 9.46 -1.70
N SER A 10 -5.93 10.33 -2.08
CA SER A 10 -7.36 9.97 -2.14
C SER A 10 -7.70 9.14 -3.39
N LEU A 11 -6.85 9.19 -4.43
CA LEU A 11 -7.11 8.52 -5.71
C LEU A 11 -7.19 6.98 -5.60
N PRO A 12 -6.30 6.28 -4.87
CA PRO A 12 -6.43 4.83 -4.71
C PRO A 12 -7.70 4.41 -3.97
N CYS A 13 -8.11 5.18 -2.96
CA CYS A 13 -9.39 4.96 -2.27
C CYS A 13 -10.56 5.15 -3.22
N PHE A 14 -10.56 6.25 -3.98
CA PHE A 14 -11.59 6.51 -4.99
C PHE A 14 -11.66 5.36 -6.01
N ALA A 15 -10.51 4.93 -6.54
CA ALA A 15 -10.41 3.83 -7.49
C ALA A 15 -11.02 2.54 -6.94
N LEU A 16 -10.68 2.17 -5.69
CA LEU A 16 -11.21 0.97 -5.04
C LEU A 16 -12.74 1.00 -4.97
N PHE A 17 -13.31 2.04 -4.38
CA PHE A 17 -14.77 2.12 -4.22
C PHE A 17 -15.49 2.27 -5.55
N SER A 18 -14.94 3.04 -6.50
CA SER A 18 -15.56 3.22 -7.81
C SER A 18 -15.52 1.92 -8.63
N CYS A 19 -14.40 1.20 -8.63
CA CYS A 19 -14.25 -0.01 -9.44
C CYS A 19 -15.10 -1.14 -8.86
N VAL A 20 -15.02 -1.39 -7.55
CA VAL A 20 -15.87 -2.41 -6.89
C VAL A 20 -17.35 -2.06 -7.03
N GLY A 21 -17.73 -0.80 -6.81
CA GLY A 21 -19.12 -0.36 -6.96
C GLY A 21 -19.64 -0.53 -8.38
N LEU A 22 -18.86 -0.16 -9.39
CA LEU A 22 -19.23 -0.37 -10.79
C LEU A 22 -19.32 -1.86 -11.14
N SER A 23 -18.39 -2.70 -10.65
CA SER A 23 -18.43 -4.15 -10.85
C SER A 23 -19.67 -4.79 -10.22
N LEU A 24 -20.08 -4.34 -9.03
CA LEU A 24 -21.32 -4.83 -8.38
C LEU A 24 -22.59 -4.37 -9.09
N LEU A 25 -22.59 -3.17 -9.70
CA LEU A 25 -23.77 -2.61 -10.38
C LEU A 25 -23.94 -3.10 -11.82
N LYS A 26 -22.83 -3.25 -12.57
CA LYS A 26 -22.85 -3.55 -14.01
C LYS A 26 -22.46 -4.99 -14.32
N ASP A 27 -21.47 -5.53 -13.61
CA ASP A 27 -20.79 -6.77 -13.95
C ASP A 27 -20.85 -7.79 -12.80
N PHE A 28 -21.96 -7.82 -12.05
CA PHE A 28 -22.05 -8.58 -10.79
C PHE A 28 -21.71 -10.06 -10.99
N GLU A 29 -22.35 -10.72 -11.96
CA GLU A 29 -22.14 -12.15 -12.20
C GLU A 29 -20.74 -12.43 -12.73
N LYS A 30 -20.21 -11.56 -13.61
CA LYS A 30 -18.87 -11.71 -14.19
C LYS A 30 -17.79 -11.53 -13.13
N SER A 31 -17.94 -10.54 -12.26
CA SER A 31 -16.92 -10.13 -11.28
C SER A 31 -16.90 -11.02 -10.03
N THR A 32 -18.02 -11.67 -9.69
CA THR A 32 -18.11 -12.59 -8.53
C THR A 32 -17.92 -14.06 -8.89
N ARG A 33 -17.81 -14.38 -10.20
CA ARG A 33 -17.62 -15.76 -10.67
C ARG A 33 -16.24 -16.29 -10.28
N THR A 34 -16.24 -17.50 -9.72
CA THR A 34 -15.02 -18.26 -9.39
C THR A 34 -15.06 -19.63 -10.04
N HIS A 35 -13.93 -20.34 -10.07
CA HIS A 35 -13.85 -21.71 -10.60
C HIS A 35 -14.82 -22.70 -9.90
N CYS A 36 -15.16 -22.46 -8.64
CA CYS A 36 -16.10 -23.26 -7.87
C CYS A 36 -17.57 -23.06 -8.29
N ASN A 37 -17.89 -22.01 -9.06
CA ASN A 37 -19.26 -21.65 -9.47
C ASN A 37 -20.28 -21.57 -8.31
N VAL A 38 -19.81 -21.18 -7.12
CA VAL A 38 -20.65 -20.91 -5.95
C VAL A 38 -20.96 -19.43 -5.81
N PHE A 39 -22.08 -19.13 -5.15
CA PHE A 39 -22.52 -17.75 -4.95
C PHE A 39 -21.53 -16.94 -4.12
N ASN A 40 -21.28 -15.72 -4.57
CA ASN A 40 -20.43 -14.73 -3.92
C ASN A 40 -21.03 -13.34 -4.13
N PHE A 41 -20.93 -12.48 -3.12
CA PHE A 41 -21.51 -11.14 -3.11
C PHE A 41 -20.46 -10.03 -3.27
N LEU A 42 -19.16 -10.32 -3.14
CA LEU A 42 -18.08 -9.37 -3.41
C LEU A 42 -17.08 -9.92 -4.44
N PRO A 43 -16.65 -9.11 -5.42
CA PRO A 43 -15.60 -9.47 -6.37
C PRO A 43 -14.21 -9.19 -5.81
N SER A 44 -13.16 -9.89 -6.24
CA SER A 44 -11.79 -9.47 -5.88
C SER A 44 -11.41 -8.17 -6.59
N ILE A 45 -10.36 -7.50 -6.13
CA ILE A 45 -9.82 -6.32 -6.81
C ILE A 45 -9.37 -6.72 -8.23
N SER A 46 -8.61 -7.81 -8.36
CA SER A 46 -8.16 -8.31 -9.66
C SER A 46 -9.33 -8.63 -10.60
N ALA A 47 -10.43 -9.22 -10.12
CA ALA A 47 -11.63 -9.45 -10.94
C ALA A 47 -12.32 -8.13 -11.34
N SER A 48 -12.32 -7.14 -10.46
CA SER A 48 -12.94 -5.83 -10.71
C SER A 48 -12.19 -5.00 -11.75
N ILE A 49 -10.87 -5.17 -11.87
CA ILE A 49 -10.02 -4.38 -12.78
C ILE A 49 -9.49 -5.17 -13.99
N GLY A 50 -9.69 -6.49 -14.02
CA GLY A 50 -9.13 -7.36 -15.05
C GLY A 50 -9.78 -7.16 -16.43
N ASP A 51 -11.08 -7.48 -16.54
CA ASP A 51 -11.85 -7.44 -17.80
C ASP A 51 -13.12 -6.56 -17.71
N CYS A 52 -13.23 -5.72 -16.68
CA CYS A 52 -14.39 -4.83 -16.52
C CYS A 52 -14.01 -3.41 -17.01
N GLU A 53 -14.77 -2.91 -17.99
CA GLU A 53 -14.62 -1.56 -18.53
C GLU A 53 -15.85 -0.73 -18.14
N PRO A 54 -15.68 0.48 -17.57
CA PRO A 54 -14.49 1.33 -17.55
C PRO A 54 -13.56 1.17 -16.32
N GLN A 55 -13.83 0.23 -15.41
CA GLN A 55 -13.16 0.04 -14.12
C GLN A 55 -11.63 -0.02 -14.27
N ARG A 56 -11.14 -0.83 -15.21
CA ARG A 56 -9.70 -0.94 -15.52
C ARG A 56 -9.04 0.40 -15.81
N TYR A 57 -9.69 1.28 -16.57
CA TYR A 57 -9.15 2.59 -16.94
C TYR A 57 -9.14 3.55 -15.75
N ILE A 58 -10.21 3.54 -14.95
CA ILE A 58 -10.30 4.35 -13.72
C ILE A 58 -9.17 3.95 -12.76
N TRP A 59 -8.99 2.65 -12.55
CA TRP A 59 -7.94 2.11 -11.69
C TRP A 59 -6.54 2.53 -12.16
N ARG A 60 -6.20 2.26 -13.43
CA ARG A 60 -4.89 2.59 -14.01
C ARG A 60 -4.60 4.10 -13.93
N LEU A 61 -5.57 4.97 -14.24
CA LEU A 61 -5.39 6.42 -14.17
C LEU A 61 -5.13 6.91 -12.74
N CYS A 62 -5.91 6.42 -11.77
CA CYS A 62 -5.76 6.82 -10.37
C CYS A 62 -4.39 6.42 -9.81
N PHE A 63 -3.96 5.18 -10.05
CA PHE A 63 -2.65 4.70 -9.59
C PHE A 63 -1.48 5.34 -10.36
N ALA A 64 -1.65 5.68 -11.64
CA ALA A 64 -0.65 6.44 -12.38
C ALA A 64 -0.39 7.80 -11.73
N LEU A 65 -1.47 8.55 -11.45
CA LEU A 65 -1.38 9.88 -10.84
C LEU A 65 -0.88 9.84 -9.39
N ASP A 66 -1.28 8.84 -8.61
CA ASP A 66 -0.81 8.63 -7.23
C ASP A 66 0.67 8.17 -7.17
N SER A 67 1.14 7.40 -8.16
CA SER A 67 2.51 6.88 -8.16
C SER A 67 3.58 7.96 -8.26
N VAL A 68 3.35 9.02 -9.06
CA VAL A 68 4.33 10.09 -9.30
C VAL A 68 4.81 10.77 -8.01
N PRO A 69 3.93 11.30 -7.15
CA PRO A 69 4.37 11.89 -5.88
C PRO A 69 5.06 10.85 -4.98
N ARG A 70 4.57 9.60 -4.92
CA ARG A 70 5.19 8.55 -4.09
C ARG A 70 6.63 8.25 -4.49
N TYR A 71 6.89 8.08 -5.79
CA TYR A 71 8.25 7.91 -6.29
C TYR A 71 9.13 9.14 -6.02
N ALA A 72 8.60 10.35 -6.21
CA ALA A 72 9.33 11.57 -5.92
C ALA A 72 9.75 11.66 -4.45
N ILE A 73 8.85 11.32 -3.52
CA ILE A 73 9.13 11.34 -2.09
C ILE A 73 10.13 10.26 -1.69
N ALA A 74 9.95 9.02 -2.16
CA ALA A 74 10.90 7.93 -1.93
C ALA A 74 12.31 8.29 -2.42
N PHE A 75 12.41 8.91 -3.59
CA PHE A 75 13.68 9.35 -4.15
C PHE A 75 14.30 10.52 -3.39
N LEU A 76 13.51 11.52 -2.98
CA LEU A 76 14.01 12.63 -2.16
C LEU A 76 14.50 12.15 -0.80
N GLN A 77 13.83 11.17 -0.19
CA GLN A 77 14.29 10.52 1.03
C GLN A 77 15.63 9.84 0.81
N LEU A 78 15.76 9.00 -0.21
CA LEU A 78 17.02 8.34 -0.54
C LEU A 78 18.16 9.34 -0.78
N ARG A 79 17.92 10.42 -1.55
CA ARG A 79 18.93 11.46 -1.78
C ARG A 79 19.35 12.16 -0.48
N ARG A 80 18.40 12.50 0.39
CA ARG A 80 18.71 13.10 1.70
C ARG A 80 19.58 12.18 2.55
N LEU A 81 19.36 10.86 2.47
CA LEU A 81 20.18 9.88 3.17
C LEU A 81 21.60 9.85 2.61
N LEU A 82 21.76 9.75 1.29
CA LEU A 82 23.05 9.68 0.62
C LEU A 82 23.89 10.97 0.73
N ASN A 83 23.25 12.14 0.78
CA ASN A 83 23.94 13.43 0.86
C ASN A 83 24.37 13.82 2.30
N ARG A 84 24.07 13.02 3.32
CA ARG A 84 24.63 13.26 4.66
C ARG A 84 26.13 12.98 4.60
N HIS A 85 26.95 14.03 4.71
CA HIS A 85 28.42 13.96 4.61
C HIS A 85 29.12 13.01 5.61
N HIS A 86 28.39 12.43 6.56
CA HIS A 86 28.88 11.49 7.57
C HIS A 86 28.10 10.16 7.58
N ILE A 87 27.85 9.55 6.43
CA ILE A 87 27.42 8.13 6.42
C ILE A 87 28.62 7.26 6.74
N VAL A 88 28.82 6.96 8.02
CA VAL A 88 29.73 5.88 8.41
C VAL A 88 28.98 4.57 8.16
N LEU A 89 29.23 3.94 7.00
CA LEU A 89 28.59 2.68 6.57
C LEU A 89 28.86 1.48 7.51
N GLN A 90 29.73 1.65 8.52
CA GLN A 90 29.93 0.67 9.58
C GLN A 90 28.80 0.68 10.63
N GLU A 91 27.94 1.71 10.64
CA GLU A 91 26.77 1.73 11.50
C GLU A 91 25.56 1.03 10.85
N ILE A 92 24.82 0.27 11.64
CA ILE A 92 23.65 -0.49 11.19
C ILE A 92 22.52 0.44 10.71
N TYR A 93 22.37 1.62 11.32
CA TYR A 93 21.31 2.56 11.04
C TYR A 93 21.22 3.04 9.57
N PRO A 94 22.27 3.62 8.96
CA PRO A 94 22.20 4.07 7.57
C PRO A 94 21.97 2.91 6.57
N LEU A 95 22.54 1.73 6.83
CA LEU A 95 22.33 0.55 6.00
C LEU A 95 20.86 0.14 5.99
N VAL A 96 20.24 0.08 7.18
CA VAL A 96 18.81 -0.26 7.33
C VAL A 96 17.93 0.77 6.61
N GLN A 97 18.26 2.06 6.64
CA GLN A 97 17.49 3.10 5.95
C GLN A 97 17.61 3.06 4.42
N ILE A 98 18.82 2.83 3.89
CA ILE A 98 19.03 2.64 2.45
C ILE A 98 18.24 1.41 1.98
N THR A 99 18.32 0.33 2.73
CA THR A 99 17.59 -0.91 2.46
C THR A 99 16.08 -0.68 2.47
N ASN A 100 15.55 -0.02 3.50
CA ASN A 100 14.13 0.33 3.60
C ASN A 100 13.66 1.20 2.43
N SER A 101 14.50 2.16 1.98
CA SER A 101 14.19 3.01 0.83
C SER A 101 14.13 2.22 -0.48
N ALA A 102 15.06 1.27 -0.68
CA ALA A 102 15.05 0.40 -1.84
C ALA A 102 13.80 -0.51 -1.86
N ILE A 103 13.42 -1.06 -0.69
CA ILE A 103 12.22 -1.88 -0.55
C ILE A 103 10.96 -1.06 -0.85
N HIS A 104 10.88 0.20 -0.42
CA HIS A 104 9.75 1.08 -0.77
C HIS A 104 9.65 1.33 -2.28
N ILE A 105 10.78 1.54 -2.98
CA ILE A 105 10.79 1.66 -4.44
C ILE A 105 10.32 0.37 -5.11
N LEU A 106 10.72 -0.79 -4.59
CA LEU A 106 10.26 -2.09 -5.08
C LEU A 106 8.76 -2.30 -4.82
N GLU A 107 8.25 -1.93 -3.64
CA GLU A 107 6.82 -1.95 -3.31
C GLU A 107 6.01 -1.19 -4.38
N LEU A 108 6.39 0.07 -4.66
CA LEU A 108 5.71 0.88 -5.67
C LEU A 108 5.79 0.27 -7.07
N THR A 109 6.93 -0.33 -7.40
CA THR A 109 7.16 -0.94 -8.71
C THR A 109 6.30 -2.18 -8.91
N PHE A 110 6.21 -3.04 -7.90
CA PHE A 110 5.32 -4.20 -7.93
C PHE A 110 3.85 -3.79 -7.94
N LEU A 111 3.47 -2.73 -7.20
CA LEU A 111 2.12 -2.20 -7.22
C LEU A 111 1.72 -1.66 -8.61
N LEU A 112 2.62 -0.95 -9.29
CA LEU A 112 2.41 -0.53 -10.67
C LEU A 112 2.33 -1.73 -11.61
N LEU A 113 3.22 -2.70 -11.47
CA LEU A 113 3.20 -3.91 -12.30
C LEU A 113 1.87 -4.66 -12.15
N LEU A 114 1.39 -4.80 -10.92
CA LEU A 114 0.10 -5.40 -10.58
C LEU A 114 -1.09 -4.62 -11.16
N THR A 115 -0.99 -3.28 -11.22
CA THR A 115 -2.02 -2.38 -11.76
C THR A 115 -2.12 -2.46 -13.29
N TYR A 116 -0.98 -2.59 -13.96
CA TYR A 116 -0.93 -2.53 -15.42
C TYR A 116 -1.02 -3.91 -16.09
N ILE A 117 -0.44 -4.95 -15.50
CA ILE A 117 -0.53 -6.31 -16.03
C ILE A 117 -1.77 -6.98 -15.45
N SER A 118 -2.78 -7.17 -16.29
CA SER A 118 -4.01 -7.83 -15.88
C SER A 118 -3.78 -9.32 -15.60
N SER A 119 -4.53 -9.89 -14.66
CA SER A 119 -4.53 -11.33 -14.37
C SER A 119 -4.89 -12.18 -15.58
N ASN A 120 -5.63 -11.61 -16.54
CA ASN A 120 -6.08 -12.29 -17.76
C ASN A 120 -5.09 -12.16 -18.93
N GLU A 121 -4.15 -11.21 -18.85
CA GLU A 121 -3.11 -11.02 -19.86
C GLU A 121 -1.94 -11.99 -19.60
N ILE A 122 -1.29 -11.87 -18.44
CA ILE A 122 -0.16 -12.72 -18.06
C ILE A 122 -0.27 -13.07 -16.57
N LYS A 123 -1.02 -14.14 -16.28
CA LYS A 123 -1.32 -14.61 -14.92
C LYS A 123 -0.07 -14.76 -14.04
N TRP A 124 1.00 -15.37 -14.57
CA TRP A 124 2.26 -15.56 -13.83
C TRP A 124 2.81 -14.23 -13.32
N ILE A 125 2.96 -13.23 -14.20
CA ILE A 125 3.58 -11.96 -13.81
C ILE A 125 2.67 -11.20 -12.85
N HIS A 126 1.35 -11.25 -13.05
CA HIS A 126 0.38 -10.67 -12.14
C HIS A 126 0.51 -11.26 -10.72
N GLU A 127 0.56 -12.59 -10.59
CA GLU A 127 0.72 -13.27 -9.31
C GLU A 127 2.08 -12.95 -8.66
N CYS A 128 3.17 -12.98 -9.42
CA CYS A 128 4.49 -12.57 -8.93
C CYS A 128 4.50 -11.11 -8.46
N SER A 129 3.79 -10.21 -9.16
CA SER A 129 3.67 -8.80 -8.79
C SER A 129 2.90 -8.62 -7.51
N PHE A 130 1.80 -9.38 -7.33
CA PHE A 130 1.03 -9.38 -6.09
C PHE A 130 1.88 -9.83 -4.90
N ILE A 131 2.58 -10.96 -5.03
CA ILE A 131 3.45 -11.50 -3.98
C ILE A 131 4.59 -10.51 -3.68
N GLY A 132 5.23 -9.96 -4.72
CA GLY A 132 6.30 -8.96 -4.58
C GLY A 132 5.83 -7.70 -3.87
N PHE A 133 4.65 -7.19 -4.24
CA PHE A 133 4.02 -6.04 -3.57
C PHE A 133 3.78 -6.33 -2.09
N MET A 134 3.15 -7.46 -1.77
CA MET A 134 2.84 -7.83 -0.38
C MET A 134 4.10 -7.96 0.48
N ILE A 135 5.13 -8.65 0.00
CA ILE A 135 6.39 -8.84 0.73
C ILE A 135 7.09 -7.50 0.93
N CYS A 136 7.25 -6.70 -0.14
CA CYS A 136 7.95 -5.42 -0.04
C CYS A 136 7.19 -4.45 0.87
N SER A 137 5.85 -4.41 0.77
CA SER A 137 5.02 -3.54 1.59
C SER A 137 5.11 -3.88 3.08
N LEU A 138 4.94 -5.15 3.43
CA LEU A 138 5.04 -5.61 4.82
C LEU A 138 6.45 -5.37 5.38
N LEU A 139 7.49 -5.64 4.59
CA LEU A 139 8.87 -5.42 5.01
C LEU A 139 9.18 -3.92 5.19
N HIS A 140 8.72 -3.07 4.28
CA HIS A 140 8.86 -1.62 4.40
C HIS A 140 8.17 -1.07 5.66
N MET A 141 6.91 -1.48 5.89
CA MET A 141 6.17 -1.06 7.08
C MET A 141 6.85 -1.52 8.37
N LEU A 142 7.32 -2.78 8.40
CA LEU A 142 8.05 -3.34 9.54
C LEU A 142 9.35 -2.60 9.81
N LEU A 143 10.20 -2.45 8.80
CA LEU A 143 11.49 -1.75 8.94
C LEU A 143 11.29 -0.31 9.40
N THR A 144 10.30 0.39 8.87
CA THR A 144 9.98 1.76 9.30
C THR A 144 9.56 1.81 10.77
N VAL A 145 8.72 0.87 11.23
CA VAL A 145 8.36 0.76 12.66
C VAL A 145 9.57 0.45 13.54
N LEU A 146 10.45 -0.46 13.10
CA LEU A 146 11.68 -0.80 13.83
C LEU A 146 12.66 0.38 13.90
N ILE A 147 12.85 1.09 12.77
CA ILE A 147 13.68 2.31 12.72
C ILE A 147 13.15 3.34 13.73
N ASP A 148 11.84 3.59 13.74
CA ASP A 148 11.25 4.56 14.65
C ASP A 148 11.35 4.13 16.12
N TYR A 149 11.34 2.82 16.40
CA TYR A 149 11.49 2.26 17.74
C TYR A 149 12.93 2.37 18.25
N PHE A 150 13.91 1.89 17.48
CA PHE A 150 15.32 1.85 17.89
C PHE A 150 16.05 3.18 17.73
N TRP A 151 15.65 4.01 16.77
CA TRP A 151 16.32 5.27 16.43
C TRP A 151 15.33 6.44 16.38
N PRO A 152 14.75 6.83 17.52
CA PRO A 152 13.80 7.94 17.58
C PRO A 152 14.43 9.26 17.08
N ARG A 153 13.67 10.03 16.30
CA ARG A 153 14.19 11.20 15.55
C ARG A 153 14.45 12.44 16.40
N THR A 154 13.90 12.56 17.62
CA THR A 154 13.98 13.82 18.39
C THR A 154 14.13 13.66 19.91
N ILE A 155 14.86 14.60 20.53
CA ILE A 155 15.03 14.79 22.00
C ILE A 155 14.09 15.90 22.53
N ASN A 156 13.48 16.72 21.66
CA ASN A 156 12.61 17.86 22.04
C ASN A 156 11.19 17.44 22.43
N TYR A 157 10.71 17.92 23.60
CA TYR A 157 9.46 17.47 24.24
C TYR A 157 8.18 17.68 23.41
N ARG A 158 7.97 18.83 22.76
CA ARG A 158 6.74 19.09 21.96
C ARG A 158 6.68 18.32 20.64
N VAL A 159 7.84 18.14 19.99
CA VAL A 159 7.96 17.32 18.77
C VAL A 159 7.76 15.83 19.11
N ASN A 160 8.17 15.42 20.32
CA ASN A 160 8.02 14.06 20.82
C ASN A 160 6.55 13.58 20.87
N ASP A 161 5.58 14.43 21.22
CA ASP A 161 4.18 13.99 21.34
C ASP A 161 3.50 13.73 19.99
N GLN A 162 3.78 14.57 18.99
CA GLN A 162 3.29 14.37 17.62
C GLN A 162 3.95 13.13 16.97
N GLU A 163 5.25 12.96 17.15
CA GLU A 163 5.99 11.79 16.66
C GLU A 163 5.53 10.49 17.34
N LYS A 164 5.26 10.51 18.65
CA LYS A 164 4.67 9.36 19.38
C LYS A 164 3.30 8.99 18.83
N LEU A 165 2.44 9.98 18.60
CA LEU A 165 1.10 9.74 18.04
C LEU A 165 1.20 9.12 16.64
N ALA A 166 2.06 9.67 15.78
CA ALA A 166 2.24 9.17 14.42
C ALA A 166 2.89 7.77 14.39
N ARG A 167 3.86 7.50 15.27
CA ARG A 167 4.41 6.15 15.50
C ARG A 167 3.35 5.16 15.94
N GLY A 168 2.50 5.54 16.90
CA GLY A 168 1.38 4.73 17.35
C GLY A 168 0.38 4.43 16.23
N LYS A 169 0.08 5.44 15.39
CA LYS A 169 -0.75 5.25 14.20
C LYS A 169 -0.12 4.30 13.17
N ARG A 170 1.19 4.43 12.88
CA ARG A 170 1.91 3.52 11.97
C ARG A 170 1.88 2.08 12.49
N LEU A 171 2.20 1.88 13.76
CA LEU A 171 2.14 0.55 14.37
C LEU A 171 0.73 -0.04 14.29
N LYS A 172 -0.30 0.75 14.62
CA LYS A 172 -1.70 0.34 14.49
C LYS A 172 -2.03 -0.09 13.05
N TRP A 173 -1.73 0.74 12.05
CA TRP A 173 -2.07 0.41 10.66
C TRP A 173 -1.28 -0.78 10.13
N PHE A 174 -0.01 -0.92 10.52
CA PHE A 174 0.80 -2.10 10.22
C PHE A 174 0.17 -3.38 10.80
N LEU A 175 -0.21 -3.37 12.07
CA LEU A 175 -0.83 -4.52 12.74
C LEU A 175 -2.18 -4.91 12.11
N VAL A 176 -3.02 -3.93 11.76
CA VAL A 176 -4.29 -4.21 11.07
C VAL A 176 -4.04 -4.74 9.66
N ASN A 177 -3.03 -4.20 8.94
CA ASN A 177 -2.68 -4.65 7.59
C ASN A 177 -2.22 -6.11 7.57
N ILE A 178 -1.23 -6.45 8.42
CA ILE A 178 -0.70 -7.82 8.48
C ILE A 178 -1.77 -8.82 8.94
N MET A 179 -2.66 -8.42 9.86
CA MET A 179 -3.76 -9.29 10.28
C MET A 179 -4.79 -9.49 9.17
N SER A 180 -5.14 -8.42 8.45
CA SER A 180 -6.04 -8.52 7.30
C SER A 180 -5.47 -9.43 6.22
N PHE A 181 -4.15 -9.35 5.97
CA PHE A 181 -3.48 -10.21 5.01
C PHE A 181 -3.57 -11.70 5.38
N PHE A 182 -3.25 -12.07 6.62
CA PHE A 182 -3.34 -13.48 7.05
C PHE A 182 -4.78 -14.00 7.05
N ILE A 183 -5.76 -13.18 7.41
CA ILE A 183 -7.17 -13.55 7.35
C ILE A 183 -7.63 -13.73 5.89
N SER A 184 -7.21 -12.83 4.99
CA SER A 184 -7.47 -12.97 3.55
C SER A 184 -6.89 -14.29 3.03
N LEU A 185 -5.64 -14.61 3.39
CA LEU A 185 -4.98 -15.85 2.97
C LEU A 185 -5.71 -17.10 3.47
N TYR A 186 -6.19 -17.09 4.72
CA TYR A 186 -7.02 -18.16 5.27
C TYR A 186 -8.28 -18.40 4.42
N PHE A 187 -9.03 -17.34 4.10
CA PHE A 187 -10.25 -17.47 3.29
C PHE A 187 -9.95 -17.87 1.85
N TYR A 188 -8.81 -17.43 1.28
CA TYR A 188 -8.37 -17.83 -0.05
C TYR A 188 -8.16 -19.36 -0.13
N PHE A 189 -7.37 -19.92 0.79
CA PHE A 189 -7.13 -21.37 0.81
C PHE A 189 -8.42 -22.14 1.11
N ARG A 190 -9.21 -21.70 2.08
CA ARG A 190 -10.49 -22.34 2.41
C ARG A 190 -11.44 -22.37 1.21
N HIS A 191 -11.53 -21.28 0.44
CA HIS A 191 -12.36 -21.24 -0.77
C HIS A 191 -11.87 -22.25 -1.81
N ASN A 192 -10.56 -22.33 -2.03
CA ASN A 192 -9.98 -23.22 -3.02
C ASN A 192 -10.06 -24.71 -2.62
N ASP A 193 -10.04 -25.01 -1.33
CA ASP A 193 -10.10 -26.40 -0.83
C ASP A 193 -11.53 -26.92 -0.72
N TYR A 194 -12.49 -26.08 -0.28
CA TYR A 194 -13.84 -26.51 0.07
C TYR A 194 -14.95 -25.97 -0.84
N CYS A 195 -14.67 -24.97 -1.68
CA CYS A 195 -15.65 -24.34 -2.58
C CYS A 195 -16.96 -23.92 -1.87
N GLU A 196 -16.88 -23.43 -0.63
CA GLU A 196 -18.05 -23.00 0.12
C GLU A 196 -18.59 -21.64 -0.40
N PRO A 197 -19.92 -21.45 -0.44
CA PRO A 197 -20.51 -20.18 -0.85
C PRO A 197 -20.11 -19.05 0.10
N ASN A 198 -19.95 -17.84 -0.45
CA ASN A 198 -19.57 -16.60 0.24
C ASN A 198 -18.14 -16.52 0.80
N ILE A 199 -17.38 -17.63 0.87
CA ILE A 199 -16.02 -17.62 1.42
C ILE A 199 -15.08 -16.77 0.57
N TYR A 200 -15.19 -16.84 -0.76
CA TYR A 200 -14.44 -15.95 -1.65
C TYR A 200 -14.76 -14.47 -1.41
N SER A 201 -16.02 -14.14 -1.08
CA SER A 201 -16.39 -12.75 -0.76
C SER A 201 -15.72 -12.25 0.52
N MET A 202 -15.52 -13.12 1.52
CA MET A 202 -14.76 -12.80 2.72
C MET A 202 -13.28 -12.59 2.41
N TYR A 203 -12.69 -13.43 1.53
CA TYR A 203 -11.35 -13.19 0.99
C TYR A 203 -11.23 -11.78 0.37
N CYS A 204 -12.18 -11.42 -0.49
CA CYS A 204 -12.22 -10.12 -1.17
C CYS A 204 -12.35 -8.96 -0.17
N LEU A 205 -13.18 -9.10 0.86
CA LEU A 205 -13.35 -8.08 1.89
C LEU A 205 -12.03 -7.78 2.62
N PHE A 206 -11.28 -8.82 2.99
CA PHE A 206 -9.98 -8.63 3.65
C PHE A 206 -8.88 -8.18 2.69
N GLU A 207 -8.97 -8.53 1.40
CA GLU A 207 -8.14 -7.94 0.35
C GLU A 207 -8.34 -6.41 0.30
N TYR A 208 -9.59 -5.94 0.39
CA TYR A 208 -9.86 -4.49 0.45
C TYR A 208 -9.29 -3.85 1.69
N PHE A 209 -9.38 -4.50 2.86
CA PHE A 209 -8.77 -4.00 4.09
C PHE A 209 -7.25 -3.92 4.00
N VAL A 210 -6.57 -4.87 3.36
CA VAL A 210 -5.12 -4.78 3.09
C VAL A 210 -4.81 -3.51 2.29
N VAL A 211 -5.55 -3.23 1.23
CA VAL A 211 -5.32 -2.02 0.41
C VAL A 211 -5.62 -0.74 1.19
N LEU A 212 -6.77 -0.67 1.87
CA LEU A 212 -7.16 0.51 2.65
C LEU A 212 -6.19 0.81 3.79
N THR A 213 -5.69 -0.22 4.48
CA THR A 213 -4.72 -0.05 5.56
C THR A 213 -3.33 0.30 5.05
N ASN A 214 -2.93 -0.19 3.87
CA ASN A 214 -1.70 0.27 3.19
C ASN A 214 -1.80 1.76 2.84
N ILE A 215 -2.92 2.21 2.27
CA ILE A 215 -3.16 3.63 1.98
C ILE A 215 -3.14 4.45 3.27
N ALA A 216 -3.82 3.98 4.32
CA ALA A 216 -3.84 4.65 5.62
C ALA A 216 -2.43 4.76 6.23
N TYR A 217 -1.61 3.70 6.14
CA TYR A 217 -0.23 3.72 6.62
C TYR A 217 0.59 4.78 5.90
N HIS A 218 0.58 4.77 4.56
CA HIS A 218 1.34 5.73 3.75
C HIS A 218 0.85 7.17 3.95
N SER A 219 -0.45 7.39 4.17
CA SER A 219 -0.96 8.74 4.49
C SER A 219 -0.38 9.32 5.78
N VAL A 220 -0.15 8.48 6.81
CA VAL A 220 0.48 8.91 8.07
C VAL A 220 1.94 9.31 7.87
N VAL A 221 2.70 8.54 7.08
CA VAL A 221 4.10 8.85 6.74
C VAL A 221 4.18 10.20 6.02
N MET A 222 3.17 10.50 5.21
CA MET A 222 3.13 11.71 4.40
C MET A 222 2.74 12.96 5.16
N ASP A 223 1.77 12.85 6.07
CA ASP A 223 1.43 13.95 6.97
C ASP A 223 2.66 14.38 7.80
N GLU A 224 3.49 13.43 8.23
CA GLU A 224 4.77 13.74 8.89
C GLU A 224 5.76 14.44 7.94
N TRP A 225 5.83 14.02 6.68
CA TRP A 225 6.76 14.62 5.73
C TRP A 225 6.40 16.07 5.39
N ASP A 226 5.10 16.37 5.22
CA ASP A 226 4.60 17.74 4.99
C ASP A 226 4.83 18.64 6.22
N GLN A 227 4.59 18.12 7.43
CA GLN A 227 4.87 18.84 8.68
C GLN A 227 6.35 19.17 8.85
N ASN A 228 7.24 18.21 8.55
CA ASN A 228 8.68 18.41 8.65
C ASN A 228 9.22 19.32 7.53
N ALA A 229 8.67 19.24 6.31
CA ALA A 229 9.04 20.14 5.22
C ALA A 229 8.72 21.61 5.54
N GLY A 230 7.61 21.88 6.23
CA GLY A 230 7.25 23.21 6.72
C GLY A 230 8.19 23.76 7.80
N GLN A 231 8.81 22.88 8.61
CA GLN A 231 9.76 23.30 9.65
C GLN A 231 11.16 23.65 9.11
N ILE A 232 11.56 23.05 7.98
CA ILE A 232 12.87 23.31 7.34
C ILE A 232 12.94 24.75 6.76
N GLN A 233 11.80 25.40 6.48
CA GLN A 233 11.77 26.79 6.00
C GLN A 233 12.05 27.85 7.09
N PHE A 234 12.11 27.48 8.38
CA PHE A 234 12.38 28.43 9.47
C PHE A 234 13.84 28.43 9.96
N PHE A 235 14.72 27.68 9.29
CA PHE A 235 16.15 27.57 9.65
C PHE A 235 17.10 28.02 8.54
N TYR A 236 16.61 28.80 7.57
CA TYR A 236 17.44 29.59 6.66
C TYR A 236 17.11 31.07 6.79
#